data_AF-A0A1T5N483-F1
#
_entry.id   AF-A0A1T5N483-F1
#
_cell.length_a   1.000
_cell.length_b   1.000
_cell.length_c   1.000
_cell.angle_alpha   90.00
_cell.angle_beta   90.00
_cell.angle_gamma   90.00
#
_symmetry.space_group_name_H-M   'P 1'
#
loop_
_entity.id
_entity.type
_entity.pdbx_description
1 polymer ?
#
loop_
_entity_poly.entity_id
_entity_poly.type
_entity_poly.pdbx_seq_one_letter_code
_entity_poly.pdbx_strand_id
1 'polypeptide(L)'
;MNDKVIIDYKCLIGVSACLRQVDLSIDRCRWTSWNELRTFYKERTEVEYYFYFFIEMCQKLMLYPQYHELSGNAGRFNYLLSSVFGQKSFITTAELETGYYLLDEFNGLLRNEFPDPKYVEIIRLRMAGYYTGILFPKLRRKDINKVLKIEHYLQNESLATLPLSKIIAG
;
A
#
# COMPACT_ATOMS: atom_id res chain seq x y z
N MET A 1 -22.83 4.55 -1.23
CA MET A 1 -23.17 3.10 -1.27
C MET A 1 -22.12 2.36 -0.47
N ASN A 2 -22.52 1.46 0.45
CA ASN A 2 -21.61 0.70 1.30
C ASN A 2 -21.50 -0.74 0.78
N ASP A 3 -21.22 -0.86 -0.51
CA ASP A 3 -21.16 -2.16 -1.16
C ASP A 3 -19.82 -2.81 -0.81
N LYS A 4 -19.89 -4.05 -0.34
CA LYS A 4 -18.73 -4.85 0.01
C LYS A 4 -18.33 -5.64 -1.22
N VAL A 5 -17.09 -5.46 -1.65
CA VAL A 5 -16.47 -6.19 -2.74
C VAL A 5 -15.61 -7.30 -2.15
N ILE A 6 -15.81 -8.54 -2.62
CA ILE A 6 -14.95 -9.65 -2.24
C ILE A 6 -13.64 -9.51 -2.99
N ILE A 7 -12.52 -9.57 -2.27
CA ILE A 7 -11.18 -9.51 -2.83
C ILE A 7 -10.43 -10.80 -2.52
N ASP A 8 -9.67 -11.30 -3.50
CA ASP A 8 -8.76 -12.42 -3.26
C ASP A 8 -7.75 -12.06 -2.16
N TYR A 9 -7.56 -12.99 -1.22
CA TYR A 9 -6.76 -12.74 -0.03
C TYR A 9 -5.27 -12.52 -0.36
N LYS A 10 -4.73 -13.23 -1.35
CA LYS A 10 -3.34 -13.02 -1.78
C LYS A 10 -3.17 -11.65 -2.42
N CYS A 11 -4.15 -11.21 -3.19
CA CYS A 11 -4.17 -9.85 -3.74
C CYS A 11 -4.19 -8.80 -2.62
N LEU A 12 -4.98 -9.01 -1.56
CA LEU A 12 -5.01 -8.12 -0.41
C LEU A 12 -3.64 -8.04 0.30
N ILE A 13 -2.94 -9.17 0.45
CA ILE A 13 -1.57 -9.22 0.98
C ILE A 13 -0.62 -8.44 0.04
N GLY A 14 -0.67 -8.72 -1.26
CA GLY A 14 0.21 -8.12 -2.26
C GLY A 14 0.10 -6.59 -2.29
N VAL A 15 -1.13 -6.06 -2.33
CA VAL A 15 -1.38 -4.62 -2.30
C VAL A 15 -0.93 -4.01 -0.98
N SER A 16 -1.17 -4.69 0.16
CA SER A 16 -0.68 -4.23 1.47
C SER A 16 0.85 -4.14 1.51
N ALA A 17 1.54 -5.14 0.95
CA ALA A 17 2.99 -5.17 0.87
C ALA A 17 3.54 -4.05 -0.01
N CYS A 18 2.94 -3.83 -1.18
CA CYS A 18 3.37 -2.79 -2.10
C CYS A 18 3.18 -1.38 -1.52
N LEU A 19 2.03 -1.09 -0.90
CA LEU A 19 1.79 0.20 -0.24
C LEU A 19 2.75 0.44 0.93
N ARG A 20 3.05 -0.59 1.72
CA ARG A 20 4.06 -0.49 2.79
C ARG A 20 5.46 -0.25 2.23
N GLN A 21 5.81 -0.91 1.12
CA GLN A 21 7.08 -0.68 0.44
C GLN A 21 7.20 0.76 -0.03
N VAL A 22 6.14 1.33 -0.63
CA VAL A 22 6.13 2.73 -1.07
C VAL A 22 6.30 3.68 0.10
N ASP A 23 5.53 3.51 1.18
CA ASP A 23 5.67 4.33 2.39
C ASP A 23 7.10 4.37 2.90
N LEU A 24 7.72 3.19 3.08
CA LEU A 24 9.08 3.07 3.55
C LEU A 24 10.11 3.66 2.56
N SER A 25 9.90 3.44 1.27
CA SER A 25 10.82 3.91 0.24
C SER A 25 10.79 5.44 0.12
N ILE A 26 9.62 6.06 0.24
CA ILE A 26 9.49 7.53 0.30
C ILE A 26 10.15 8.08 1.57
N ASP A 27 9.97 7.44 2.72
CA ASP A 27 10.65 7.86 3.96
C ASP A 27 12.18 7.85 3.81
N ARG A 28 12.72 6.81 3.16
CA ARG A 28 14.16 6.72 2.84
C ARG A 28 14.61 7.69 1.77
N CYS A 29 13.74 8.08 0.85
CA CYS A 29 14.05 9.05 -0.20
C CYS A 29 14.48 10.42 0.36
N ARG A 30 14.19 10.73 1.63
CA ARG A 30 14.68 11.94 2.31
C ARG A 30 16.20 12.03 2.39
N TRP A 31 16.90 10.91 2.27
CA TRP A 31 18.36 10.81 2.36
C TRP A 31 19.05 10.72 0.99
N THR A 32 18.28 10.85 -0.09
CA THR A 32 18.77 10.73 -1.47
C THR A 32 17.92 11.58 -2.43
N SER A 33 18.08 11.41 -3.74
CA SER A 33 17.29 12.09 -4.77
C SER A 33 16.01 11.32 -5.13
N TRP A 34 14.95 12.07 -5.48
CA TRP A 34 13.71 11.49 -6.02
C TRP A 34 13.98 10.67 -7.30
N ASN A 35 14.96 11.06 -8.10
CA ASN A 35 15.29 10.37 -9.34
C ASN A 35 15.81 8.95 -9.12
N GLU A 36 16.56 8.71 -8.04
CA GLU A 36 16.98 7.35 -7.68
C GLU A 36 15.80 6.49 -7.24
N LEU A 37 14.88 7.04 -6.43
CA LEU A 37 13.64 6.34 -6.07
C LEU A 37 12.81 5.98 -7.32
N ARG A 38 12.70 6.88 -8.28
CA ARG A 38 12.02 6.62 -9.56
C ARG A 38 12.68 5.47 -10.32
N THR A 39 14.01 5.46 -10.36
CA THR A 39 14.77 4.40 -11.02
C THR A 39 14.54 3.05 -10.34
N PHE A 40 14.57 3.02 -9.01
CA PHE A 40 14.25 1.83 -8.22
C PHE A 40 12.87 1.24 -8.56
N TYR A 41 11.84 2.08 -8.71
CA TYR A 41 10.50 1.61 -9.06
C TYR A 41 10.33 1.22 -10.54
N LYS A 42 11.09 1.80 -11.47
CA LYS A 42 11.09 1.39 -12.88
C LYS A 42 11.56 -0.05 -13.09
N GLU A 43 12.42 -0.56 -12.20
CA GLU A 43 13.00 -1.89 -12.30
C GLU A 43 12.15 -2.99 -11.64
N ARG A 44 11.10 -2.64 -10.88
CA ARG A 44 10.29 -3.59 -10.10
C ARG A 44 8.90 -3.86 -10.70
N THR A 45 8.88 -4.69 -11.74
CA THR A 45 7.65 -5.13 -12.43
C THR A 45 6.63 -5.83 -11.53
N GLU A 46 7.08 -6.49 -10.44
CA GLU A 46 6.17 -7.17 -9.51
C GLU A 46 5.27 -6.18 -8.73
N VAL A 47 5.79 -5.01 -8.37
CA VAL A 47 5.01 -3.98 -7.66
C VAL A 47 3.96 -3.40 -8.60
N GLU A 48 4.40 -3.11 -9.83
CA GLU A 48 3.57 -2.61 -10.91
C GLU A 48 2.40 -3.57 -11.21
N TYR A 49 2.63 -4.89 -11.20
CA TYR A 49 1.58 -5.89 -11.35
C TYR A 49 0.45 -5.74 -10.31
N TYR A 50 0.78 -5.63 -9.02
CA TYR A 50 -0.26 -5.50 -7.97
C TYR A 50 -0.97 -4.15 -8.01
N PHE A 51 -0.27 -3.10 -8.42
CA PHE A 51 -0.89 -1.79 -8.62
C PHE A 51 -1.88 -1.82 -9.79
N TYR A 52 -1.47 -2.34 -10.94
CA TYR A 52 -2.37 -2.46 -12.09
C TYR A 52 -3.53 -3.39 -11.80
N PHE A 53 -3.30 -4.54 -11.16
CA PHE A 53 -4.38 -5.44 -10.77
C PHE A 53 -5.45 -4.73 -9.93
N PHE A 54 -5.02 -3.95 -8.94
CA PHE A 54 -5.94 -3.22 -8.07
C PHE A 54 -6.68 -2.11 -8.82
N ILE A 55 -5.98 -1.36 -9.67
CA ILE A 55 -6.56 -0.30 -10.50
C ILE A 55 -7.57 -0.88 -11.51
N GLU A 56 -7.22 -1.94 -12.22
CA GLU A 56 -8.11 -2.62 -13.17
C GLU A 56 -9.38 -3.16 -12.49
N MET A 57 -9.24 -3.70 -11.28
CA MET A 57 -10.39 -4.14 -10.50
C MET A 57 -11.34 -2.97 -10.20
N CYS A 58 -10.80 -1.82 -9.78
CA CYS A 58 -11.60 -0.61 -9.55
C CYS A 58 -12.29 -0.13 -10.84
N GLN A 59 -11.57 -0.12 -11.97
CA GLN A 59 -12.11 0.27 -13.28
C GLN A 59 -13.24 -0.66 -13.76
N LYS A 60 -13.08 -1.98 -13.60
CA LYS A 60 -14.13 -2.97 -13.92
C LYS A 60 -15.40 -2.77 -13.10
N LEU A 61 -15.24 -2.25 -11.88
CA LEU A 61 -16.34 -1.89 -10.99
C LEU A 61 -16.89 -0.47 -11.25
N MET A 62 -16.39 0.23 -12.27
CA MET A 62 -16.72 1.62 -12.60
C MET A 62 -16.49 2.59 -11.43
N LEU A 63 -15.48 2.30 -10.60
CA LEU A 63 -15.05 3.16 -9.50
C LEU A 63 -14.05 4.19 -10.01
N TYR A 64 -14.03 5.36 -9.35
CA TYR A 64 -13.14 6.47 -9.69
C TYR A 64 -12.13 6.71 -8.57
N PRO A 65 -10.92 7.22 -8.87
CA PRO A 65 -9.96 7.56 -7.84
C PRO A 65 -10.52 8.71 -6.98
N GLN A 66 -10.92 8.39 -5.75
CA GLN A 66 -11.47 9.34 -4.81
C GLN A 66 -10.94 9.06 -3.41
N TYR A 67 -10.30 10.06 -2.80
CA TYR A 67 -9.89 9.96 -1.42
C TYR A 67 -11.10 10.13 -0.49
N HIS A 68 -11.39 9.10 0.30
CA HIS A 68 -12.32 9.21 1.41
C HIS A 68 -11.52 9.34 2.69
N GLU A 69 -11.87 10.32 3.53
CA GLU A 69 -11.20 10.47 4.82
C GLU A 69 -11.35 9.18 5.63
N LEU A 70 -10.21 8.62 6.01
CA LEU A 70 -10.16 7.49 6.91
C LEU A 70 -10.63 7.99 8.27
N SER A 71 -11.79 7.51 8.75
CA SER A 71 -12.36 7.93 10.03
C SER A 71 -11.28 7.93 11.11
N GLY A 72 -11.03 9.12 11.67
CA GLY A 72 -9.78 9.48 12.34
C GLY A 72 -9.34 8.56 13.47
N ASN A 73 -8.03 8.46 13.64
CA ASN A 73 -7.36 7.92 14.82
C ASN A 73 -7.75 6.48 15.24
N ALA A 74 -8.19 5.64 14.32
CA ALA A 74 -8.13 4.18 14.50
C ALA A 74 -6.67 3.69 14.38
N GLY A 75 -5.81 4.26 15.24
CA GLY A 75 -4.51 3.84 15.74
C GLY A 75 -3.57 3.15 14.77
N ARG A 76 -2.35 3.70 14.68
CA ARG A 76 -1.10 3.01 14.30
C ARG A 76 -0.88 1.63 14.98
N PHE A 77 -1.76 1.22 15.90
CA PHE A 77 -1.74 -0.03 16.65
C PHE A 77 -3.10 -0.78 16.69
N ASN A 78 -4.19 -0.26 16.10
CA ASN A 78 -5.50 -0.92 16.19
C ASN A 78 -5.60 -2.21 15.35
N TYR A 79 -4.73 -2.38 14.35
CA TYR A 79 -4.62 -3.65 13.61
C TYR A 79 -4.14 -4.82 14.49
N LEU A 80 -3.38 -4.53 15.57
CA LEU A 80 -2.94 -5.55 16.51
C LEU A 80 -4.13 -6.18 17.25
N LEU A 81 -5.18 -5.39 17.49
CA LEU A 81 -6.42 -5.82 18.17
C LEU A 81 -7.45 -6.41 17.19
N SER A 82 -7.53 -5.90 15.97
CA SER A 82 -8.54 -6.34 15.00
C SER A 82 -8.18 -7.64 14.27
N SER A 83 -6.89 -8.01 14.17
CA SER A 83 -6.49 -9.31 13.58
C SER A 83 -6.91 -10.53 14.40
N VAL A 84 -7.44 -10.33 15.62
CA VAL A 84 -7.96 -11.40 16.49
C VAL A 84 -9.34 -11.88 16.03
N PHE A 85 -10.12 -11.07 15.31
CA PHE A 85 -11.52 -11.37 14.94
C PHE A 85 -11.72 -11.88 13.50
N GLY A 86 -10.68 -12.49 12.92
CA GLY A 86 -10.79 -13.25 11.69
C GLY A 86 -10.58 -12.45 10.40
N GLN A 87 -10.19 -13.18 9.36
CA GLN A 87 -9.95 -12.69 8.00
C GLN A 87 -11.24 -12.11 7.42
N LYS A 88 -11.22 -10.83 7.03
CA LYS A 88 -12.31 -10.21 6.28
C LYS A 88 -11.89 -10.14 4.81
N SER A 89 -12.43 -11.03 3.99
CA SER A 89 -12.15 -11.08 2.55
C SER A 89 -12.94 -10.04 1.75
N PHE A 90 -13.29 -8.90 2.36
CA PHE A 90 -14.04 -7.85 1.70
C PHE A 90 -13.44 -6.48 1.96
N ILE A 91 -13.63 -5.60 1.00
CA ILE A 91 -13.27 -4.18 1.01
C ILE A 91 -14.48 -3.38 0.53
N THR A 92 -14.78 -2.24 1.14
CA THR A 92 -15.90 -1.41 0.66
C THR A 92 -15.52 -0.66 -0.61
N THR A 93 -16.50 -0.18 -1.38
CA THR A 93 -16.26 0.68 -2.53
C THR A 93 -15.47 1.94 -2.16
N ALA A 94 -15.80 2.62 -1.06
CA ALA A 94 -15.06 3.79 -0.60
C ALA A 94 -13.59 3.45 -0.20
N GLU A 95 -13.38 2.28 0.40
CA GLU A 95 -12.03 1.78 0.69
C GLU A 95 -11.28 1.48 -0.63
N LEU A 96 -11.93 0.93 -1.65
CA LEU A 96 -11.34 0.70 -2.98
C LEU A 96 -10.99 2.00 -3.69
N GLU A 97 -11.90 2.96 -3.74
CA GLU A 97 -11.70 4.28 -4.36
C GLU A 97 -10.53 5.02 -3.71
N THR A 98 -10.41 4.93 -2.38
CA THR A 98 -9.27 5.50 -1.64
C THR A 98 -7.97 4.81 -2.02
N GLY A 99 -7.96 3.48 -2.09
CA GLY A 99 -6.78 2.73 -2.54
C GLY A 99 -6.38 3.10 -3.97
N TYR A 100 -7.36 3.22 -4.87
CA TYR A 100 -7.15 3.62 -6.25
C TYR A 100 -6.54 5.02 -6.31
N TYR A 101 -7.14 6.00 -5.63
CA TYR A 101 -6.61 7.34 -5.53
C TYR A 101 -5.13 7.35 -5.10
N LEU A 102 -4.77 6.63 -4.03
CA LEU A 102 -3.39 6.64 -3.52
C LEU A 102 -2.39 6.04 -4.52
N LEU A 103 -2.77 4.98 -5.23
CA LEU A 103 -1.93 4.38 -6.26
C LEU A 103 -1.76 5.29 -7.48
N ASP A 104 -2.85 5.92 -7.91
CA ASP A 104 -2.85 6.85 -9.05
C ASP A 104 -1.98 8.08 -8.76
N GLU A 105 -2.12 8.66 -7.57
CA GLU A 105 -1.30 9.78 -7.10
C GLU A 105 0.18 9.42 -7.05
N PHE A 106 0.53 8.24 -6.52
CA PHE A 106 1.92 7.81 -6.49
C PHE A 106 2.50 7.56 -7.89
N ASN A 107 1.72 6.99 -8.81
CA ASN A 107 2.11 6.87 -10.21
C ASN A 107 2.32 8.26 -10.85
N GLY A 108 1.48 9.24 -10.52
CA GLY A 108 1.67 10.64 -10.90
C GLY A 108 2.98 11.22 -10.36
N LEU A 109 3.28 11.00 -9.08
CA LEU A 109 4.54 11.41 -8.45
C LEU A 109 5.77 10.80 -9.12
N LEU A 110 5.72 9.53 -9.51
CA LEU A 110 6.82 8.85 -10.22
C LEU A 110 7.05 9.39 -11.64
N ARG A 111 6.04 10.00 -12.27
CA ARG A 111 6.17 10.65 -13.58
C ARG A 111 6.74 12.06 -13.47
N ASN A 112 6.55 12.73 -12.33
CA ASN A 112 7.11 14.03 -12.05
C ASN A 112 8.60 13.94 -11.68
N GLU A 113 9.45 14.73 -12.33
CA GLU A 113 10.88 14.80 -12.04
C GLU A 113 11.17 15.50 -10.70
N PHE A 114 10.37 16.53 -10.37
CA PHE A 114 10.52 17.37 -9.18
C PHE A 114 9.18 17.51 -8.47
N PRO A 115 8.66 16.45 -7.83
CA PRO A 115 7.42 16.54 -7.08
C PRO A 115 7.57 17.47 -5.87
N ASP A 116 6.49 18.15 -5.49
CA ASP A 116 6.45 18.92 -4.25
C ASP A 116 6.68 18.00 -3.04
N PRO A 117 7.75 18.21 -2.24
CA PRO A 117 8.06 17.39 -1.08
C PRO A 117 6.92 17.32 -0.05
N LYS A 118 6.15 18.41 0.10
CA LYS A 118 5.01 18.42 1.02
C LYS A 118 3.92 17.48 0.54
N TYR A 119 3.64 17.48 -0.76
CA TYR A 119 2.65 16.60 -1.35
C TYR A 119 3.07 15.13 -1.29
N VAL A 120 4.34 14.83 -1.54
CA VAL A 120 4.93 13.49 -1.37
C VAL A 120 4.70 12.96 0.06
N GLU A 121 4.97 13.78 1.08
CA GLU A 121 4.74 13.39 2.47
C GLU A 121 3.26 13.16 2.79
N ILE A 122 2.35 13.97 2.23
CA ILE A 122 0.91 13.78 2.37
C ILE A 122 0.49 12.42 1.82
N ILE A 123 0.93 12.07 0.60
CA ILE A 123 0.62 10.77 -0.01
C ILE A 123 1.20 9.62 0.82
N ARG A 124 2.45 9.75 1.28
CA ARG A 124 3.09 8.76 2.16
C ARG A 124 2.27 8.48 3.42
N LEU A 125 1.88 9.55 4.13
CA LEU A 125 1.11 9.43 5.37
C LEU A 125 -0.29 8.85 5.13
N ARG A 126 -0.95 9.21 4.01
CA ARG A 126 -2.24 8.64 3.63
C ARG A 126 -2.12 7.15 3.27
N MET A 127 -1.09 6.74 2.55
CA MET A 127 -0.79 5.32 2.31
C MET A 127 -0.56 4.55 3.62
N ALA A 128 0.23 5.12 4.53
CA ALA A 128 0.47 4.56 5.85
C ALA A 128 -0.83 4.36 6.64
N GLY A 129 -1.69 5.37 6.66
CA GLY A 129 -3.01 5.29 7.27
C GLY A 129 -3.89 4.22 6.61
N TYR A 130 -3.89 4.14 5.28
CA TYR A 130 -4.70 3.20 4.52
C TYR A 130 -4.31 1.74 4.79
N TYR A 131 -3.04 1.36 4.62
CA TYR A 131 -2.69 -0.05 4.81
C TYR A 131 -2.79 -0.47 6.29
N THR A 132 -2.50 0.43 7.25
CA THR A 132 -2.62 0.10 8.68
C THR A 132 -4.05 0.09 9.20
N GLY A 133 -4.89 1.02 8.73
CA GLY A 133 -6.26 1.21 9.23
C GLY A 133 -7.33 0.43 8.47
N ILE A 134 -7.10 0.14 7.18
CA ILE A 134 -8.07 -0.55 6.31
C ILE A 134 -7.61 -1.97 6.00
N LEU A 135 -6.38 -2.15 5.50
CA LEU A 135 -5.95 -3.44 4.94
C LEU A 135 -5.49 -4.42 6.03
N PHE A 136 -4.63 -3.99 6.96
CA PHE A 136 -4.10 -4.86 8.02
C PHE A 136 -5.19 -5.49 8.89
N PRO A 137 -6.28 -4.79 9.28
CA PRO A 137 -7.40 -5.41 10.00
C PRO A 137 -8.10 -6.56 9.25
N LYS A 138 -7.88 -6.66 7.94
CA LYS A 138 -8.44 -7.69 7.07
C LYS A 138 -7.45 -8.86 6.84
N LEU A 139 -6.20 -8.72 7.29
CA LEU A 139 -5.13 -9.71 7.18
C LEU A 139 -4.96 -10.54 8.46
N ARG A 140 -4.43 -11.76 8.29
CA ARG A 140 -3.96 -12.60 9.41
C ARG A 140 -2.67 -12.01 9.97
N ARG A 141 -2.50 -12.08 11.29
CA ARG A 141 -1.30 -11.57 11.99
C ARG A 141 0.03 -12.09 11.41
N LYS A 142 0.09 -13.36 11.02
CA LYS A 142 1.29 -13.95 10.41
C LYS A 142 1.66 -13.27 9.08
N ASP A 143 0.68 -12.86 8.30
CA ASP A 143 0.89 -12.24 6.99
C ASP A 143 1.18 -10.75 7.15
N ILE A 144 0.57 -10.08 8.14
CA ILE A 144 0.98 -8.73 8.57
C ILE A 144 2.47 -8.73 8.95
N ASN A 145 2.92 -9.71 9.75
CA ASN A 145 4.33 -9.82 10.13
C ASN A 145 5.27 -10.03 8.93
N LYS A 146 4.81 -10.71 7.87
CA LYS A 146 5.56 -10.80 6.60
C LYS A 146 5.60 -9.45 5.89
N VAL A 147 4.45 -8.80 5.73
CA VAL A 147 4.30 -7.48 5.09
C VAL A 147 5.17 -6.42 5.78
N LEU A 148 5.24 -6.43 7.12
CA LEU A 148 6.08 -5.51 7.88
C LEU A 148 7.59 -5.66 7.61
N LYS A 149 8.00 -6.80 7.04
CA LYS A 149 9.40 -7.09 6.66
C LYS A 149 9.66 -6.86 5.18
N ILE A 150 8.74 -6.24 4.44
CA ILE A 150 8.94 -5.98 3.00
C ILE A 150 10.26 -5.23 2.75
N GLU A 151 11.05 -5.76 1.84
CA GLU A 151 12.23 -5.10 1.30
C GLU A 151 11.82 -3.80 0.60
N HIS A 152 12.59 -2.73 0.79
CA HIS A 152 12.29 -1.39 0.27
C HIS A 152 13.57 -0.66 -0.13
N TYR A 153 13.41 0.45 -0.83
CA TYR A 153 14.52 1.26 -1.31
C TYR A 153 15.38 1.79 -0.15
N LEU A 154 16.71 1.73 -0.32
CA LEU A 154 17.70 2.15 0.69
C LEU A 154 17.46 1.49 2.07
N GLN A 155 17.01 0.23 2.07
CA GLN A 155 16.89 -0.57 3.29
C GLN A 155 18.25 -0.75 3.97
N ASN A 156 18.25 -0.80 5.29
CA ASN A 156 19.47 -1.16 6.03
C ASN A 156 19.73 -2.67 5.89
N GLU A 157 20.92 -3.03 5.43
CA GLU A 157 21.36 -4.42 5.22
C GLU A 157 21.32 -5.28 6.49
N SER A 158 21.38 -4.67 7.68
CA SER A 158 21.29 -5.41 8.94
C SER A 158 19.87 -5.86 9.30
N LEU A 159 18.84 -5.42 8.55
CA LEU A 159 17.45 -5.78 8.80
C LEU A 159 17.08 -7.05 8.03
N ALA A 160 16.47 -8.01 8.72
CA ALA A 160 15.90 -9.19 8.07
C ALA A 160 14.63 -8.81 7.30
N THR A 161 14.74 -8.65 5.98
CA THR A 161 13.64 -8.33 5.08
C THR A 161 13.24 -9.49 4.19
N LEU A 162 12.09 -9.36 3.53
CA LEU A 162 11.51 -10.34 2.61
C LEU A 162 11.20 -9.64 1.27
N PRO A 163 11.62 -10.20 0.12
CA PRO A 163 11.15 -9.74 -1.17
C PRO A 163 9.65 -10.01 -1.33
N LEU A 164 8.98 -9.24 -2.18
CA LEU A 164 7.55 -9.30 -2.41
C LEU A 164 7.07 -10.71 -2.79
N SER A 165 7.78 -11.37 -3.71
CA SER A 165 7.51 -12.76 -4.12
C SER A 165 7.44 -13.75 -2.95
N LYS A 166 8.33 -13.62 -1.94
CA LYS A 166 8.31 -14.48 -0.74
C LYS A 166 7.16 -14.17 0.21
N ILE A 167 6.67 -12.93 0.23
CA ILE A 167 5.51 -12.55 1.06
C ILE A 167 4.22 -13.19 0.51
N ILE A 168 4.11 -13.31 -0.81
CA ILE A 168 2.88 -13.74 -1.49
C ILE A 168 2.84 -15.27 -1.72
N ALA A 169 4.00 -15.92 -1.80
CA ALA A 169 4.10 -17.36 -2.06
C ALA A 169 3.66 -18.27 -0.90
N GLY A 170 3.54 -17.77 0.34
CA GLY A 170 3.21 -18.60 1.53
C GLY A 170 2.10 -18.03 2.40
#